data_AF-M0PH42-F1
#
_entry.id   AF-M0PH42-F1
#
_cell.length_a   1.000
_cell.length_b   1.000
_cell.length_c   1.000
_cell.angle_alpha   90.00
_cell.angle_beta   90.00
_cell.angle_gamma   90.00
#
_symmetry.space_group_name_H-M   'P 1'
#
loop_
_entity.id
_entity.type
_entity.pdbx_description
1 polymer ?
#
loop_
_entity_poly.entity_id
_entity_poly.type
_entity_poly.pdbx_seq_one_letter_code
_entity_poly.pdbx_strand_id
1 'polypeptide(L)'
;MNLTGLVGIIAGPLLGALVALVVNIFSAALGHGAVGLIGANTLINASEAIVAYYAFKTLMGMEWDVFPASASAATLGLSVGSFLMGAIIVISGVNGSALPRGDLLIAVGGLSALNLGVAVVEGLLTGLIVQFLASVRPDLVGLTDRDTRDEPSGVTA
;
A
#
# COMPACT_ATOMS: atom_id res chain seq x y z
N MET A 1 2.80 4.37 -10.89
CA MET A 1 3.28 4.16 -9.52
C MET A 1 2.33 4.91 -8.60
N ASN A 2 1.81 4.24 -7.57
CA ASN A 2 0.75 4.79 -6.71
C ASN A 2 1.30 5.35 -5.39
N LEU A 3 2.45 4.82 -4.92
CA LEU A 3 3.12 5.15 -3.66
C LEU A 3 2.18 5.10 -2.43
N THR A 4 1.04 4.43 -2.56
CA THR A 4 0.03 4.24 -1.52
C THR A 4 0.58 3.46 -0.34
N GLY A 5 1.41 2.44 -0.62
CA GLY A 5 2.12 1.70 0.43
C GLY A 5 3.06 2.59 1.24
N LEU A 6 3.83 3.46 0.59
CA LEU A 6 4.70 4.43 1.26
C LEU A 6 3.92 5.39 2.15
N VAL A 7 2.84 5.97 1.63
CA VAL A 7 1.98 6.89 2.39
C VAL A 7 1.34 6.16 3.57
N GLY A 8 0.86 4.93 3.38
CA GLY A 8 0.30 4.11 4.46
C GLY A 8 1.30 3.82 5.57
N ILE A 9 2.55 3.51 5.22
CA ILE A 9 3.63 3.25 6.19
C ILE A 9 3.96 4.51 7.01
N ILE A 10 4.07 5.68 6.37
CA ILE A 10 4.50 6.91 7.04
C ILE A 10 3.34 7.60 7.78
N ALA A 11 2.20 7.79 7.12
CA ALA A 11 1.08 8.54 7.68
C ALA A 11 0.13 7.66 8.52
N GLY A 12 0.25 6.34 8.42
CA GLY A 12 -0.67 5.39 9.03
C GLY A 12 -1.92 5.13 8.19
N PRO A 13 -2.77 4.17 8.61
CA PRO A 13 -3.85 3.62 7.78
C PRO A 13 -4.99 4.63 7.51
N LEU A 14 -5.39 5.41 8.53
CA LEU A 14 -6.47 6.39 8.40
C LEU A 14 -6.06 7.57 7.52
N LEU A 15 -4.90 8.17 7.79
CA LEU A 15 -4.40 9.29 6.99
C LEU A 15 -4.00 8.83 5.59
N GLY A 16 -3.44 7.63 5.44
CA GLY A 16 -3.14 7.04 4.13
C GLY A 16 -4.39 6.85 3.27
N ALA A 17 -5.48 6.31 3.85
CA ALA A 17 -6.76 6.20 3.16
C ALA A 17 -7.36 7.57 2.79
N LEU A 18 -7.25 8.55 3.68
CA LEU A 18 -7.72 9.91 3.42
C LEU A 18 -6.93 10.58 2.29
N VAL A 19 -5.60 10.47 2.30
CA VAL A 19 -4.73 10.98 1.23
C VAL A 19 -5.09 10.31 -0.10
N ALA A 20 -5.30 9.00 -0.12
CA ALA A 20 -5.74 8.28 -1.31
C ALA A 20 -7.07 8.81 -1.87
N LEU A 21 -8.06 9.07 -1.00
CA LEU A 21 -9.33 9.67 -1.41
C LEU A 21 -9.12 11.05 -2.04
N VAL A 22 -8.37 11.91 -1.37
CA VAL A 22 -8.10 13.28 -1.84
C VAL A 22 -7.39 13.27 -3.20
N VAL A 23 -6.35 12.44 -3.34
CA VAL A 23 -5.62 12.27 -4.61
C VAL A 23 -6.55 11.74 -5.70
N ASN A 24 -7.42 10.77 -5.39
CA ASN A 24 -8.38 10.24 -6.37
C ASN A 24 -9.39 11.30 -6.83
N ILE A 25 -9.86 12.19 -5.94
CA ILE A 25 -10.74 13.31 -6.31
C ILE A 25 -10.02 14.26 -7.27
N PHE A 26 -8.78 14.66 -6.96
CA PHE A 26 -8.01 15.53 -7.84
C PHE A 26 -7.68 14.87 -9.19
N SER A 27 -7.34 13.58 -9.19
CA SER A 27 -7.08 12.82 -10.41
C SER A 27 -8.33 12.70 -11.29
N ALA A 28 -9.51 12.57 -10.69
CA ALA A 28 -10.78 12.58 -11.42
C ALA A 28 -11.11 13.98 -11.97
N ALA A 29 -10.86 15.04 -11.20
CA ALA A 29 -11.05 16.42 -11.65
C ALA A 29 -10.15 16.81 -12.84
N LEU A 30 -8.95 16.22 -12.93
CA LEU A 30 -8.03 16.38 -14.06
C LEU A 30 -8.39 15.52 -15.28
N GLY A 31 -9.46 14.73 -15.22
CA GLY A 31 -9.94 13.90 -16.32
C GLY A 31 -9.19 12.57 -16.52
N HIS A 32 -8.28 12.20 -15.59
CA HIS A 32 -7.61 10.90 -15.61
C HIS A 32 -8.38 9.81 -14.86
N GLY A 33 -9.18 10.19 -13.86
CA GLY A 33 -10.07 9.27 -13.15
C GLY A 33 -11.48 9.32 -13.72
N ALA A 34 -12.06 8.17 -14.05
CA ALA A 34 -13.50 8.10 -14.25
C ALA A 34 -14.18 8.50 -12.93
N VAL A 35 -14.95 9.59 -12.94
CA VAL A 35 -15.62 10.11 -11.73
C VAL A 35 -16.50 9.03 -11.06
N GLY A 36 -17.07 8.13 -11.85
CA GLY A 36 -17.84 6.98 -11.35
C GLY A 36 -17.02 5.89 -10.64
N LEU A 37 -15.69 5.88 -10.80
CA LEU A 37 -14.79 4.89 -10.19
C LEU A 37 -14.05 5.41 -8.95
N ILE A 38 -14.32 6.65 -8.50
CA ILE A 38 -13.65 7.23 -7.31
C ILE A 38 -13.83 6.33 -6.08
N GLY A 39 -15.03 5.76 -5.89
CA GLY A 39 -15.32 4.87 -4.76
C GLY A 39 -14.48 3.59 -4.81
N ALA A 40 -14.45 2.91 -5.97
CA ALA A 40 -13.68 1.69 -6.15
C ALA A 40 -12.17 1.94 -5.99
N ASN A 41 -11.63 2.98 -6.65
CA ASN A 41 -10.22 3.33 -6.55
C ASN A 41 -9.81 3.72 -5.12
N THR A 42 -10.68 4.43 -4.40
CA THR A 42 -10.41 4.78 -3.00
C THR A 42 -10.37 3.54 -2.12
N LEU A 43 -11.31 2.60 -2.30
CA LEU A 43 -11.35 1.36 -1.53
C LEU A 43 -10.08 0.54 -1.76
N ILE A 44 -9.64 0.43 -3.02
CA ILE A 44 -8.42 -0.30 -3.40
C ILE A 44 -7.20 0.39 -2.78
N ASN A 45 -7.01 1.68 -3.04
CA ASN A 45 -5.86 2.44 -2.51
C ASN A 45 -5.81 2.44 -0.96
N ALA A 46 -6.98 2.53 -0.31
CA ALA A 46 -7.09 2.43 1.14
C ALA A 46 -6.68 1.03 1.63
N SER A 47 -7.13 -0.02 0.95
CA SER A 47 -6.72 -1.39 1.29
C SER A 47 -5.21 -1.59 1.15
N GLU A 48 -4.58 -1.05 0.11
CA GLU A 48 -3.13 -1.09 -0.09
C GLU A 48 -2.39 -0.43 1.07
N ALA A 49 -2.81 0.79 1.44
CA ALA A 49 -2.21 1.56 2.52
C ALA A 49 -2.36 0.85 3.88
N ILE A 50 -3.55 0.30 4.15
CA ILE A 50 -3.85 -0.44 5.39
C ILE A 50 -2.99 -1.71 5.48
N VAL A 51 -2.96 -2.52 4.42
CA VAL A 51 -2.19 -3.76 4.37
C VAL A 51 -0.70 -3.47 4.51
N ALA A 52 -0.18 -2.47 3.78
CA ALA A 52 1.22 -2.08 3.88
C ALA A 52 1.59 -1.63 5.30
N TYR A 53 0.75 -0.81 5.95
CA TYR A 53 1.00 -0.38 7.32
C TYR A 53 1.07 -1.55 8.31
N TYR A 54 0.08 -2.43 8.31
CA TYR A 54 0.05 -3.55 9.27
C TYR A 54 1.11 -4.61 8.96
N ALA A 55 1.39 -4.89 7.68
CA ALA A 55 2.50 -5.75 7.29
C ALA A 55 3.82 -5.18 7.80
N PHE A 56 4.09 -3.89 7.56
CA PHE A 56 5.30 -3.21 8.03
C PHE A 56 5.43 -3.29 9.55
N LYS A 57 4.37 -2.95 10.29
CA LYS A 57 4.38 -3.01 11.77
C LYS A 57 4.65 -4.42 12.28
N THR A 58 4.08 -5.44 11.62
CA THR A 58 4.29 -6.85 11.98
C THR A 58 5.74 -7.27 11.72
N LEU A 59 6.27 -6.95 10.55
CA LEU A 59 7.66 -7.25 10.17
C LEU A 59 8.67 -6.56 11.09
N MET A 60 8.45 -5.28 11.39
CA MET A 60 9.25 -4.58 12.38
C MET A 60 9.14 -5.25 13.75
N GLY A 61 7.96 -5.75 14.15
CA GLY A 61 7.75 -6.49 15.40
C GLY A 61 8.47 -7.83 15.47
N MET A 62 8.83 -8.39 14.31
CA MET A 62 9.70 -9.56 14.16
C MET A 62 11.19 -9.18 14.04
N GLU A 63 11.54 -7.93 14.36
CA GLU A 63 12.92 -7.42 14.34
C GLU A 63 13.57 -7.43 12.96
N TRP A 64 12.77 -7.33 11.89
CA TRP A 64 13.32 -7.17 10.54
C TRP A 64 13.95 -5.78 10.36
N ASP A 65 14.98 -5.71 9.53
CA ASP A 65 15.55 -4.44 9.09
C ASP A 65 14.51 -3.57 8.35
N VAL A 66 14.65 -2.25 8.47
CA VAL A 66 13.70 -1.27 7.92
C VAL A 66 13.49 -1.45 6.42
N PHE A 67 14.57 -1.69 5.66
CA PHE A 67 14.52 -1.86 4.21
C PHE A 67 13.68 -3.08 3.77
N PRO A 68 14.03 -4.32 4.15
CA PRO A 68 13.25 -5.49 3.73
C PRO A 68 11.83 -5.47 4.31
N ALA A 69 11.63 -4.92 5.52
CA ALA A 69 10.30 -4.79 6.11
C ALA A 69 9.40 -3.87 5.29
N SER A 70 9.87 -2.67 4.94
CA SER A 70 9.06 -1.70 4.17
C SER A 70 8.89 -2.09 2.71
N ALA A 71 9.90 -2.70 2.08
CA ALA A 71 9.80 -3.19 0.71
C ALA A 71 8.77 -4.32 0.58
N SER A 72 8.87 -5.34 1.44
CA SER A 72 7.92 -6.46 1.43
C SER A 72 6.50 -6.02 1.80
N ALA A 73 6.36 -5.14 2.78
CA ALA A 73 5.06 -4.58 3.15
C ALA A 73 4.39 -3.81 2.01
N ALA A 74 5.15 -2.98 1.29
CA ALA A 74 4.63 -2.23 0.14
C ALA A 74 4.26 -3.15 -1.03
N THR A 75 5.10 -4.14 -1.35
CA THR A 75 4.77 -5.15 -2.38
C THR A 75 3.53 -5.95 -2.01
N LEU A 76 3.39 -6.36 -0.74
CA LEU A 76 2.20 -7.06 -0.25
C LEU A 76 0.95 -6.19 -0.36
N GLY A 77 1.03 -4.92 0.06
CA GLY A 77 -0.08 -3.97 -0.05
C GLY A 77 -0.57 -3.83 -1.50
N LEU A 78 0.35 -3.54 -2.43
CA LEU A 78 0.05 -3.40 -3.86
C LEU A 78 -0.47 -4.70 -4.48
N SER A 79 0.05 -5.86 -4.05
CA SER A 79 -0.44 -7.16 -4.51
C SER A 79 -1.89 -7.38 -4.10
N VAL A 80 -2.23 -7.10 -2.83
CA VAL A 80 -3.61 -7.20 -2.34
C VAL A 80 -4.52 -6.23 -3.08
N GLY A 81 -4.08 -4.99 -3.31
CA GLY A 81 -4.83 -4.01 -4.12
C GLY A 81 -5.08 -4.50 -5.54
N SER A 82 -4.07 -5.10 -6.18
CA SER A 82 -4.20 -5.67 -7.53
C SER A 82 -5.19 -6.83 -7.60
N PHE A 83 -5.18 -7.74 -6.62
CA PHE A 83 -6.16 -8.82 -6.56
C PHE A 83 -7.56 -8.32 -6.24
N LEU A 84 -7.68 -7.33 -5.35
CA LEU A 84 -8.97 -6.72 -5.01
C LEU A 84 -9.58 -6.01 -6.23
N MET A 85 -8.77 -5.25 -6.98
CA MET A 85 -9.18 -4.66 -8.25
C MET A 85 -9.65 -5.73 -9.23
N GLY A 86 -8.88 -6.80 -9.41
CA GLY A 86 -9.27 -7.90 -10.28
C GLY A 86 -10.58 -8.56 -9.87
N ALA A 87 -10.77 -8.79 -8.58
CA ALA A 87 -12.01 -9.32 -8.02
C ALA A 87 -13.20 -8.39 -8.25
N ILE A 88 -13.04 -7.07 -8.05
CA ILE A 88 -14.09 -6.08 -8.32
C ILE A 88 -14.51 -6.16 -9.80
N ILE A 89 -13.56 -6.18 -10.74
CA ILE A 89 -13.85 -6.24 -12.17
C ILE A 89 -14.65 -7.51 -12.54
N VAL A 90 -14.24 -8.66 -12.01
CA VAL A 90 -14.86 -9.95 -12.29
C VAL A 90 -16.26 -10.05 -11.66
N ILE A 91 -16.40 -9.66 -10.39
CA ILE A 91 -17.65 -9.76 -9.63
C ILE A 91 -18.67 -8.73 -10.10
N SER A 92 -18.26 -7.49 -10.30
CA SER A 92 -19.14 -6.44 -10.82
C SER A 92 -19.69 -6.80 -12.20
N GLY A 93 -19.03 -7.71 -12.92
CA GLY A 93 -19.51 -8.29 -14.17
C GLY A 93 -19.90 -7.19 -15.12
N VAL A 94 -18.90 -6.54 -15.73
CA VAL A 94 -19.09 -5.44 -16.69
C VAL A 94 -20.24 -5.80 -17.64
N ASN A 95 -21.42 -5.19 -17.41
CA ASN A 95 -22.69 -5.50 -18.09
C ASN A 95 -22.69 -4.93 -19.52
N GLY A 96 -21.66 -5.30 -20.28
CA GLY A 96 -21.29 -4.74 -21.59
C GLY A 96 -19.94 -5.21 -22.11
N SER A 97 -19.21 -6.08 -21.38
CA SER A 97 -18.02 -6.73 -21.93
C SER A 97 -18.45 -7.74 -23.00
N ALA A 98 -17.94 -7.59 -24.22
CA ALA A 98 -18.14 -8.56 -25.31
C ALA A 98 -17.44 -9.91 -25.02
N LEU A 99 -16.65 -10.01 -23.94
CA LEU A 99 -15.92 -11.21 -23.57
C LEU A 99 -16.70 -12.09 -22.58
N PRO A 100 -16.76 -13.41 -22.82
CA PRO A 100 -17.21 -14.39 -21.83
C PRO A 100 -16.45 -14.24 -20.49
N ARG A 101 -17.12 -14.54 -19.37
CA ARG A 101 -16.55 -14.41 -18.02
C ARG A 101 -15.23 -15.19 -17.83
N GLY A 102 -15.06 -16.31 -18.53
CA GLY A 102 -13.83 -17.10 -18.52
C GLY A 102 -12.63 -16.36 -19.14
N ASP A 103 -12.85 -15.66 -20.25
CA ASP A 103 -11.80 -14.90 -20.93
C ASP A 103 -11.45 -13.61 -20.18
N LEU A 104 -12.46 -12.99 -19.53
CA LEU A 104 -12.25 -11.86 -18.63
C LEU A 104 -11.36 -12.23 -17.44
N LEU A 105 -11.57 -13.41 -16.85
CA LEU A 105 -10.74 -13.92 -15.75
C LEU A 105 -9.28 -14.09 -16.17
N ILE A 106 -9.03 -14.64 -17.36
CA ILE A 106 -7.67 -14.81 -17.89
C ILE A 106 -7.02 -13.45 -18.16
N ALA A 107 -7.75 -12.53 -18.78
CA ALA A 107 -7.26 -11.18 -19.08
C ALA A 107 -6.92 -10.40 -17.80
N VAL A 108 -7.83 -10.39 -16.83
CA VAL A 108 -7.61 -9.74 -15.53
C VAL A 108 -6.49 -10.43 -14.76
N GLY A 109 -6.42 -11.76 -14.77
CA GLY A 109 -5.33 -12.51 -14.14
C GLY A 109 -3.97 -12.18 -14.74
N GLY A 110 -3.88 -12.07 -16.07
CA GLY A 110 -2.66 -11.62 -16.76
C GLY A 110 -2.27 -10.19 -16.40
N LEU A 111 -3.25 -9.28 -16.31
CA LEU A 111 -3.01 -7.89 -15.90
C LEU A 111 -2.56 -7.79 -14.44
N SER A 112 -3.15 -8.58 -13.54
CA SER A 112 -2.71 -8.67 -12.14
C SER A 112 -1.28 -9.23 -12.02
N ALA A 113 -0.91 -10.21 -12.84
CA ALA A 113 0.46 -10.72 -12.89
C ALA A 113 1.47 -9.67 -13.34
N LEU A 114 1.13 -8.82 -14.32
CA LEU A 114 1.95 -7.68 -14.71
C LEU A 114 2.06 -6.65 -13.58
N ASN A 115 0.95 -6.36 -12.90
CA ASN A 115 0.95 -5.46 -11.74
C ASN A 115 1.80 -5.98 -10.59
N LEU A 116 1.89 -7.28 -10.37
CA LEU A 116 2.81 -7.88 -9.41
C LEU A 116 4.27 -7.55 -9.72
N GLY A 117 4.66 -7.56 -11.00
CA GLY A 117 6.00 -7.11 -11.41
C GLY A 117 6.26 -5.65 -11.06
N VAL A 118 5.29 -4.77 -11.31
CA VAL A 118 5.38 -3.34 -10.93
C VAL A 118 5.40 -3.18 -9.41
N ALA A 119 4.64 -3.99 -8.67
CA ALA A 119 4.57 -3.96 -7.21
C ALA A 119 5.90 -4.30 -6.54
N VAL A 120 6.72 -5.16 -7.15
CA VAL A 120 8.07 -5.44 -6.67
C VAL A 120 8.96 -4.20 -6.84
N VAL A 121 8.94 -3.59 -8.03
CA VAL A 121 9.75 -2.38 -8.31
C VAL A 121 9.35 -1.23 -7.39
N GLU A 122 8.05 -1.00 -7.22
CA GLU A 122 7.53 0.04 -6.34
C GLU A 122 7.79 -0.27 -4.86
N GLY A 123 7.76 -1.55 -4.47
CA GLY A 123 8.14 -2.00 -3.14
C GLY A 123 9.61 -1.70 -2.84
N LEU A 124 10.53 -2.01 -3.76
CA LEU A 124 11.95 -1.69 -3.60
C LEU A 124 12.19 -0.18 -3.46
N LEU A 125 11.54 0.64 -4.27
CA LEU A 125 11.62 2.10 -4.16
C LEU A 125 11.08 2.58 -2.80
N THR A 126 9.96 2.03 -2.35
CA THR A 126 9.40 2.33 -1.03
C THR A 126 10.38 1.95 0.07
N GLY A 127 11.03 0.78 -0.05
CA GLY A 127 12.07 0.33 0.86
C GLY A 127 13.22 1.32 1.00
N LEU A 128 13.74 1.80 -0.13
CA LEU A 128 14.80 2.80 -0.16
C LEU A 128 14.37 4.12 0.48
N ILE A 129 13.17 4.60 0.16
CA ILE A 129 12.65 5.88 0.69
C ILE A 129 12.45 5.79 2.20
N VAL A 130 11.85 4.71 2.70
CA VAL A 130 11.60 4.53 4.14
C VAL A 130 12.92 4.36 4.89
N GLN A 131 13.88 3.61 4.35
CA GLN A 131 15.22 3.48 4.93
C GLN A 131 15.93 4.84 5.00
N PHE A 132 15.88 5.63 3.93
CA PHE A 132 16.45 6.97 3.91
C PHE A 132 15.78 7.88 4.96
N LEU A 133 14.44 7.87 5.03
CA LEU A 133 13.71 8.66 6.02
C LEU A 133 14.03 8.23 7.45
N ALA A 134 14.17 6.93 7.72
CA ALA A 134 14.60 6.44 9.03
C ALA A 134 15.99 6.96 9.41
N SER A 135 16.90 7.14 8.44
CA SER A 135 18.24 7.69 8.70
C SER A 135 18.27 9.21 8.92
N VAL A 136 17.35 9.97 8.30
CA VAL A 136 17.36 11.46 8.34
C VAL A 136 16.35 12.03 9.35
N ARG A 137 15.20 11.39 9.50
CA ARG A 137 14.08 11.78 10.37
C ARG A 137 13.40 10.53 10.96
N PRO A 138 14.05 9.82 11.90
CA PRO A 138 13.52 8.58 12.49
C PRO A 138 12.14 8.75 13.13
N ASP A 139 11.83 9.96 13.62
CA ASP A 139 10.53 10.30 14.20
C ASP A 139 9.35 10.10 13.24
N LEU A 140 9.56 10.22 11.92
CA LEU A 140 8.51 10.06 10.91
C LEU A 140 8.11 8.60 10.67
N VAL A 141 8.96 7.65 11.07
CA VAL A 141 8.73 6.21 10.86
C VAL A 141 8.26 5.53 12.15
N GLY A 142 8.06 6.31 13.23
CA GLY A 142 7.60 5.79 14.53
C GLY A 142 8.60 4.87 15.22
N LEU A 143 9.89 4.96 14.86
CA LEU A 143 10.96 4.14 15.44
C LEU A 143 11.41 4.64 16.82
N THR A 144 11.16 5.92 17.14
CA THR A 144 11.54 6.55 18.42
C THR A 144 10.86 5.92 19.64
N ASP A 145 9.67 5.32 19.48
CA ASP A 145 8.90 4.72 20.59
C ASP A 145 9.40 3.31 20.99
N ARG A 146 10.41 2.78 20.29
CA ARG A 146 11.10 1.53 20.65
C ARG A 146 12.26 1.77 21.61
N ASP A 147 13.03 2.83 21.39
CA ASP A 147 14.22 3.12 22.18
C ASP A 147 13.86 3.46 23.65
N THR A 148 12.67 4.04 23.87
CA THR A 148 12.15 4.36 25.21
C THR A 148 11.61 3.15 25.98
N ARG A 149 11.37 2.00 25.33
CA ARG A 149 10.95 0.76 26.00
C ARG A 149 12.11 -0.10 26.47
N ASP A 150 13.29 0.11 25.91
CA ASP A 150 14.51 -0.63 26.24
C ASP A 150 15.42 0.12 27.22
N GLU A 151 15.04 1.29 27.74
CA GLU A 151 15.66 1.84 28.95
C GLU A 151 15.20 1.00 30.16
N PRO A 152 16.06 0.13 30.74
CA PRO A 152 15.71 -0.51 31.99
C PRO A 152 15.56 0.61 33.01
N SER A 153 14.39 0.67 33.65
CA SER A 153 14.16 1.42 34.87
C SER A 153 15.10 0.87 35.95
N GLY A 154 16.35 1.29 35.91
CA GLY A 154 17.42 0.89 36.78
C GLY A 154 18.11 2.13 37.29
N VAL A 155 18.34 2.13 38.61
CA VAL A 155 19.01 3.14 39.46
C VAL A 155 18.05 4.14 40.11
N THR A 156 17.85 4.20 41.44
CA THR A 156 18.37 3.46 42.61
C THR A 156 17.50 3.80 43.83
N ALA A 157 17.51 2.91 44.82
CA ALA A 157 17.14 3.16 46.22
C ALA A 157 18.11 4.13 46.92
#